data_AF-A0A956P9D8-F1
#
_entry.id   AF-A0A956P9D8-F1
#
_cell.length_a   1.000
_cell.length_b   1.000
_cell.length_c   1.000
_cell.angle_alpha   90.00
_cell.angle_beta   90.00
_cell.angle_gamma   90.00
#
_symmetry.space_group_name_H-M   'P 1'
#
loop_
_entity.id
_entity.type
_entity.pdbx_description
1 polymer ?
#
loop_
_entity_poly.entity_id
_entity_poly.type
_entity_poly.pdbx_seq_one_letter_code
_entity_poly.pdbx_strand_id
1 'polypeptide(L)'
;MTEPHWNDNIRRRLAEAAHMGDLANPEGLGEVASLEGDMIRLALRVDRDGRIQTARFRAMGSDLLIAATSALIDRITGLGVDEAMDLSWRDLADLLTEGDAGVPESEMHRIPLVLDALGGAVRDYLERQGRPPAMDILVCRCMGVTESVIRAAIAEGGLRTVEQVGAYCDAGLGCSSCHPDIQELLDIYWAKRHNEADDDDDSGPIAGEA
;
A
#
# COMPACT_ATOMS: atom_id res chain seq x y z
N MET A 1 -25.25 -22.38 -1.87
CA MET A 1 -23.94 -21.73 -1.91
C MET A 1 -23.33 -21.99 -0.55
N THR A 2 -22.29 -22.83 -0.48
CA THR A 2 -21.55 -23.08 0.77
C THR A 2 -20.74 -21.84 1.08
N GLU A 3 -20.93 -21.26 2.26
CA GLU A 3 -20.11 -20.14 2.73
C GLU A 3 -18.62 -20.53 2.69
N PRO A 4 -17.71 -19.60 2.33
CA PRO A 4 -16.28 -19.85 2.37
C PRO A 4 -15.88 -20.29 3.78
N HIS A 5 -15.14 -21.38 3.89
CA HIS A 5 -14.60 -21.80 5.18
C HIS A 5 -13.39 -20.91 5.51
N TRP A 6 -13.64 -19.82 6.25
CA TRP A 6 -12.59 -18.92 6.71
C TRP A 6 -11.60 -19.62 7.64
N ASN A 7 -10.33 -19.21 7.62
CA ASN A 7 -9.32 -19.61 8.60
C ASN A 7 -9.58 -18.97 9.98
N ASP A 8 -8.85 -19.39 11.00
CA ASP A 8 -9.09 -18.95 12.37
C ASP A 8 -8.72 -17.47 12.58
N ASN A 9 -7.72 -16.94 11.86
CA ASN A 9 -7.34 -15.53 11.85
C ASN A 9 -8.50 -14.64 11.39
N ILE A 10 -9.09 -14.93 10.23
CA ILE A 10 -10.24 -14.19 9.69
C ILE A 10 -11.43 -14.28 10.66
N ARG A 11 -11.73 -15.47 11.19
CA ARG A 11 -12.82 -15.67 12.16
C ARG A 11 -12.62 -14.87 13.44
N ARG A 12 -11.41 -14.87 14.00
CA ARG A 12 -11.07 -14.10 15.20
C ARG A 12 -11.34 -12.62 14.99
N ARG A 13 -10.89 -12.07 13.85
CA ARG A 13 -11.07 -10.64 13.51
C ARG A 13 -12.54 -10.25 13.38
N LEU A 14 -13.35 -11.13 12.81
CA LEU A 14 -14.81 -10.95 12.76
C LEU A 14 -15.44 -10.93 14.16
N ALA A 15 -15.03 -11.86 15.02
CA ALA A 15 -15.58 -11.98 16.37
C ALA A 15 -15.19 -10.81 17.28
N GLU A 16 -13.97 -10.31 17.15
CA GLU A 16 -13.44 -9.22 17.97
C GLU A 16 -14.00 -7.86 17.56
N ALA A 17 -14.41 -7.69 16.29
CA ALA A 17 -14.85 -6.42 15.73
C ALA A 17 -13.87 -5.27 16.04
N ALA A 18 -12.58 -5.59 16.19
CA ALA A 18 -11.58 -4.65 16.65
C ALA A 18 -11.53 -3.46 15.69
N HIS A 19 -11.46 -2.25 16.26
CA HIS A 19 -11.40 -0.98 15.53
C HIS A 19 -12.67 -0.54 14.80
N MET A 20 -13.75 -1.32 14.81
CA MET A 20 -15.04 -0.84 14.28
C MET A 20 -15.59 0.31 15.14
N GLY A 21 -16.18 1.30 14.46
CA GLY A 21 -16.81 2.46 15.06
C GLY A 21 -16.38 3.78 14.44
N ASP A 22 -16.82 4.87 15.06
CA ASP A 22 -16.43 6.21 14.65
C ASP A 22 -15.17 6.70 15.35
N LEU A 23 -14.49 7.62 14.69
CA LEU A 23 -13.45 8.45 15.29
C LEU A 23 -13.92 9.90 15.28
N ALA A 24 -14.06 10.50 16.45
CA ALA A 24 -14.43 11.91 16.56
C ALA A 24 -13.29 12.80 16.04
N ASN A 25 -13.59 13.80 15.21
CA ASN A 25 -12.63 14.74 14.63
C ASN A 25 -11.40 14.02 14.02
N PRO A 26 -11.59 13.18 12.98
CA PRO A 26 -10.47 12.53 12.34
C PRO A 26 -9.65 13.55 11.54
N GLU A 27 -8.35 13.33 11.47
CA GLU A 27 -7.45 14.14 10.64
C GLU A 27 -7.41 13.64 9.20
N GLY A 28 -7.68 12.36 8.96
CA GLY A 28 -7.87 11.77 7.64
C GLY A 28 -9.15 10.93 7.55
N LEU A 29 -9.85 11.00 6.44
CA LEU A 29 -11.10 10.26 6.19
C LEU A 29 -11.13 9.76 4.74
N GLY A 30 -11.25 8.45 4.57
CA GLY A 30 -11.38 7.78 3.29
C GLY A 30 -12.71 7.06 3.20
N GLU A 31 -13.43 7.26 2.10
CA GLU A 31 -14.68 6.57 1.80
C GLU A 31 -14.62 5.94 0.42
N VAL A 32 -14.87 4.64 0.34
CA VAL A 32 -14.88 3.87 -0.91
C VAL A 32 -16.10 2.97 -0.96
N ALA A 33 -16.59 2.73 -2.18
CA ALA A 33 -17.69 1.81 -2.43
C ALA A 33 -17.43 1.01 -3.71
N SER A 34 -17.84 -0.26 -3.71
CA SER A 34 -17.77 -1.16 -4.86
C SER A 34 -19.13 -1.30 -5.55
N LEU A 35 -19.12 -1.78 -6.79
CA LEU A 35 -20.36 -2.09 -7.53
C LEU A 35 -21.11 -3.30 -6.92
N GLU A 36 -20.42 -4.14 -6.15
CA GLU A 36 -20.99 -5.30 -5.46
C GLU A 36 -21.72 -4.90 -4.16
N GLY A 37 -21.67 -3.62 -3.78
CA GLY A 37 -22.31 -3.08 -2.59
C GLY A 37 -21.42 -3.03 -1.35
N ASP A 38 -20.13 -3.37 -1.48
CA ASP A 38 -19.15 -3.19 -0.40
C ASP A 38 -18.88 -1.69 -0.19
N MET A 39 -18.73 -1.27 1.06
CA MET A 39 -18.43 0.11 1.43
C MET A 39 -17.52 0.13 2.64
N ILE A 40 -16.47 0.96 2.59
CA ILE A 40 -15.59 1.23 3.74
C ILE A 40 -15.53 2.73 3.97
N ARG A 41 -15.68 3.12 5.22
CA ARG A 41 -15.31 4.42 5.75
C ARG A 41 -14.19 4.23 6.77
N LEU A 42 -12.98 4.69 6.44
CA LEU A 42 -11.79 4.62 7.28
C LEU A 42 -11.42 6.01 7.78
N ALA A 43 -11.24 6.14 9.09
CA ALA A 43 -10.92 7.40 9.75
C ALA A 43 -9.59 7.27 10.51
N LEU A 44 -8.69 8.23 10.31
CA LEU A 44 -7.34 8.26 10.90
C LEU A 44 -7.19 9.44 11.85
N ARG A 45 -6.47 9.20 12.95
CA ARG A 45 -5.85 10.22 13.79
C ARG A 45 -4.34 10.13 13.63
N VAL A 46 -3.73 11.24 13.28
CA VAL A 46 -2.32 11.34 12.91
C VAL A 46 -1.66 12.36 13.83
N ASP A 47 -0.50 12.01 14.40
CA ASP A 47 0.23 12.95 15.24
C ASP A 47 1.01 14.00 14.42
N ARG A 48 1.73 14.86 15.14
CA ARG A 48 2.53 15.95 14.56
C ARG A 48 3.71 15.46 13.73
N ASP A 49 4.18 14.24 13.98
CA ASP A 49 5.28 13.62 13.26
C ASP A 49 4.77 12.85 12.03
N GLY A 50 3.46 12.90 11.75
CA GLY A 50 2.85 12.22 10.61
C GLY A 50 2.61 10.73 10.85
N ARG A 51 2.56 10.26 12.10
CA ARG A 51 2.32 8.85 12.44
C ARG A 51 0.87 8.59 12.80
N ILE A 52 0.36 7.45 12.35
CA ILE A 52 -1.03 7.02 12.58
C ILE A 52 -1.16 6.54 14.03
N GLN A 53 -1.77 7.35 14.89
CA GLN A 53 -1.97 7.04 16.32
C GLN A 53 -3.20 6.17 16.56
N THR A 54 -4.24 6.36 15.75
CA THR A 54 -5.49 5.59 15.88
C THR A 54 -6.19 5.56 14.54
N ALA A 55 -6.71 4.40 14.17
CA ALA A 55 -7.64 4.27 13.06
C ALA A 55 -8.93 3.60 13.52
N ARG A 56 -10.06 4.01 12.94
CA ARG A 56 -11.37 3.38 13.14
C ARG A 56 -12.06 3.25 11.79
N PHE A 57 -12.91 2.25 11.66
CA PHE A 57 -13.64 2.06 10.43
C PHE A 57 -15.12 1.72 10.66
N ARG A 58 -15.91 2.02 9.64
CA ARG A 58 -17.19 1.38 9.40
C ARG A 58 -17.12 0.68 8.06
N ALA A 59 -17.62 -0.55 8.01
CA ALA A 59 -17.74 -1.27 6.76
C ALA A 59 -19.13 -1.89 6.63
N MET A 60 -19.60 -1.98 5.39
CA MET A 60 -20.75 -2.77 4.97
C MET A 60 -20.27 -3.64 3.83
N GLY A 61 -20.50 -4.95 3.88
CA GLY A 61 -19.96 -5.85 2.87
C GLY A 61 -19.67 -7.24 3.39
N SER A 62 -18.80 -7.94 2.67
CA SER A 62 -18.35 -9.29 3.02
C SER A 62 -17.57 -9.38 4.34
N ASP A 63 -17.60 -10.55 4.97
CA ASP A 63 -16.78 -10.88 6.14
C ASP A 63 -15.29 -10.63 5.90
N LEU A 64 -14.79 -11.00 4.72
CA LEU A 64 -13.39 -10.75 4.35
C LEU A 64 -13.05 -9.27 4.38
N LEU A 65 -13.94 -8.40 3.91
CA LEU A 65 -13.74 -6.96 3.90
C LEU A 65 -13.55 -6.40 5.32
N ILE A 66 -14.38 -6.87 6.26
CA ILE A 66 -14.31 -6.47 7.67
C ILE A 66 -13.00 -6.97 8.29
N ALA A 67 -12.66 -8.24 8.08
CA ALA A 67 -11.44 -8.84 8.61
C ALA A 67 -10.17 -8.19 8.04
N ALA A 68 -10.13 -7.93 6.74
CA ALA A 68 -9.03 -7.26 6.05
C ALA A 68 -8.84 -5.82 6.55
N THR A 69 -9.93 -5.05 6.72
CA THR A 69 -9.85 -3.69 7.25
C THR A 69 -9.35 -3.67 8.70
N SER A 70 -9.79 -4.64 9.51
CA SER A 70 -9.27 -4.81 10.88
C SER A 70 -7.76 -5.12 10.88
N ALA A 71 -7.31 -6.03 10.01
CA ALA A 71 -5.90 -6.39 9.87
C ALA A 71 -5.04 -5.22 9.39
N LEU A 72 -5.54 -4.44 8.44
CA LEU A 72 -4.87 -3.23 7.96
C LEU A 72 -4.63 -2.25 9.12
N ILE A 73 -5.64 -2.01 9.97
CA ILE A 73 -5.51 -1.05 11.08
C ILE A 73 -4.42 -1.48 12.06
N ASP A 74 -4.34 -2.76 12.42
CA ASP A 74 -3.26 -3.26 13.27
C ASP A 74 -1.89 -3.02 12.63
N ARG A 75 -1.78 -3.18 11.31
CA ARG A 75 -0.53 -3.03 10.58
C ARG A 75 -0.05 -1.58 10.48
N ILE A 76 -0.97 -0.65 10.25
CA ILE A 76 -0.65 0.77 10.01
C ILE A 76 -0.52 1.59 11.31
N THR A 77 -1.03 1.08 12.43
CA THR A 77 -0.96 1.79 13.71
C THR A 77 0.51 1.95 14.13
N GLY A 78 0.94 3.20 14.35
CA GLY A 78 2.31 3.59 14.67
C GLY A 78 3.19 3.91 13.47
N LEU A 79 2.78 3.54 12.24
CA LEU A 79 3.52 3.87 11.02
C LEU A 79 3.36 5.34 10.63
N GLY A 80 4.34 5.86 9.89
CA GLY A 80 4.17 7.10 9.14
C GLY A 80 3.10 6.94 8.04
N VAL A 81 2.39 8.02 7.71
CA VAL A 81 1.38 7.97 6.64
C VAL A 81 1.97 7.59 5.27
N ASP A 82 3.22 7.96 4.99
CA ASP A 82 3.92 7.61 3.75
C ASP A 82 4.25 6.10 3.74
N GLU A 83 4.77 5.56 4.86
CA GLU A 83 5.05 4.12 5.02
C GLU A 83 3.78 3.27 4.93
N ALA A 84 2.65 3.77 5.42
CA ALA A 84 1.37 3.08 5.32
C ALA A 84 0.88 2.98 3.86
N MET A 85 1.25 3.94 3.00
CA MET A 85 0.91 3.93 1.57
C MET A 85 1.73 2.95 0.75
N ASP A 86 2.87 2.49 1.26
CA ASP A 86 3.71 1.49 0.59
C ASP A 86 3.17 0.05 0.73
N LEU A 87 2.11 -0.15 1.53
CA LEU A 87 1.48 -1.46 1.69
C LEU A 87 0.83 -1.93 0.38
N SER A 88 1.27 -3.08 -0.12
CA SER A 88 0.70 -3.72 -1.29
C SER A 88 -0.50 -4.61 -0.92
N TRP A 89 -1.29 -4.98 -1.94
CA TRP A 89 -2.38 -5.94 -1.76
C TRP A 89 -1.88 -7.32 -1.29
N ARG A 90 -0.63 -7.68 -1.64
CA ARG A 90 0.01 -8.93 -1.19
C ARG A 90 0.30 -8.88 0.29
N ASP A 91 0.86 -7.76 0.77
CA ASP A 91 1.12 -7.57 2.20
C ASP A 91 -0.17 -7.71 3.01
N LEU A 92 -1.26 -7.11 2.53
CA LEU A 92 -2.57 -7.20 3.19
C LEU A 92 -3.17 -8.61 3.14
N ALA A 93 -3.01 -9.33 2.03
CA ALA A 93 -3.43 -10.73 1.92
C ALA A 93 -2.64 -11.63 2.87
N ASP A 94 -1.33 -11.39 3.00
CA ASP A 94 -0.44 -12.14 3.89
C ASP A 94 -0.80 -11.95 5.37
N LEU A 95 -1.27 -10.77 5.77
CA LEU A 95 -1.78 -10.51 7.13
C LEU A 95 -3.00 -11.39 7.51
N LEU A 96 -3.71 -11.89 6.51
CA LEU A 96 -4.90 -12.73 6.68
C LEU A 96 -4.60 -14.22 6.58
N THR A 97 -3.39 -14.59 6.14
CA THR A 97 -2.95 -15.98 6.02
C THR A 97 -2.65 -16.59 7.39
N GLU A 98 -2.97 -17.86 7.56
CA GLU A 98 -2.62 -18.65 8.75
C GLU A 98 -2.22 -20.07 8.35
N GLY A 99 -0.95 -20.42 8.59
CA GLY A 99 -0.37 -21.65 8.05
C GLY A 99 -0.43 -21.66 6.53
N ASP A 100 -0.99 -22.73 5.95
CA ASP A 100 -1.20 -22.86 4.50
C ASP A 100 -2.56 -22.29 4.03
N ALA A 101 -3.37 -21.75 4.94
CA ALA A 101 -4.72 -21.25 4.64
C ALA A 101 -4.71 -19.72 4.49
N GLY A 102 -4.72 -19.24 3.25
CA GLY A 102 -4.80 -17.81 2.91
C GLY A 102 -6.21 -17.35 2.53
N VAL A 103 -6.28 -16.15 1.95
CA VAL A 103 -7.50 -15.62 1.32
C VAL A 103 -7.82 -16.46 0.07
N PRO A 104 -9.05 -16.99 -0.07
CA PRO A 104 -9.47 -17.71 -1.27
C PRO A 104 -9.33 -16.83 -2.52
N GLU A 105 -8.87 -17.43 -3.63
CA GLU A 105 -8.62 -16.70 -4.89
C GLU A 105 -9.86 -15.96 -5.41
N SER A 106 -11.06 -16.56 -5.26
CA SER A 106 -12.33 -15.95 -5.67
C SER A 106 -12.73 -14.70 -4.87
N GLU A 107 -12.05 -14.43 -3.76
CA GLU A 107 -12.34 -13.32 -2.84
C GLU A 107 -11.25 -12.25 -2.85
N MET A 108 -10.13 -12.51 -3.53
CA MET A 108 -8.93 -11.65 -3.52
C MET A 108 -9.18 -10.24 -4.07
N HIS A 109 -10.15 -10.08 -4.99
CA HIS A 109 -10.49 -8.80 -5.60
C HIS A 109 -11.04 -7.77 -4.61
N ARG A 110 -11.42 -8.20 -3.40
CA ARG A 110 -11.90 -7.30 -2.32
C ARG A 110 -10.76 -6.66 -1.51
N ILE A 111 -9.56 -7.22 -1.58
CA ILE A 111 -8.39 -6.72 -0.84
C ILE A 111 -7.97 -5.30 -1.29
N PRO A 112 -7.89 -5.00 -2.60
CA PRO A 112 -7.55 -3.64 -3.06
C PRO A 112 -8.48 -2.55 -2.55
N LEU A 113 -9.78 -2.84 -2.34
CA LEU A 113 -10.75 -1.86 -1.85
C LEU A 113 -10.37 -1.33 -0.45
N VAL A 114 -9.75 -2.16 0.38
CA VAL A 114 -9.28 -1.78 1.72
C VAL A 114 -8.10 -0.80 1.62
N LEU A 115 -7.20 -1.02 0.66
CA LEU A 115 -6.09 -0.11 0.38
C LEU A 115 -6.57 1.20 -0.24
N ASP A 116 -7.59 1.17 -1.09
CA ASP A 116 -8.21 2.39 -1.62
C ASP A 116 -8.81 3.25 -0.50
N ALA A 117 -9.41 2.63 0.52
CA ALA A 117 -9.91 3.33 1.70
C ALA A 117 -8.77 4.01 2.49
N LEU A 118 -7.64 3.33 2.64
CA LEU A 118 -6.43 3.90 3.25
C LEU A 118 -5.89 5.07 2.44
N GLY A 119 -5.74 4.88 1.13
CA GLY A 119 -5.28 5.93 0.22
C GLY A 119 -6.20 7.16 0.22
N GLY A 120 -7.51 6.95 0.32
CA GLY A 120 -8.48 8.02 0.53
C GLY A 120 -8.23 8.79 1.83
N ALA A 121 -8.04 8.07 2.95
CA ALA A 121 -7.86 8.67 4.26
C ALA A 121 -6.53 9.43 4.40
N VAL A 122 -5.44 8.87 3.86
CA VAL A 122 -4.12 9.52 3.85
C VAL A 122 -4.14 10.76 2.97
N ARG A 123 -4.76 10.70 1.78
CA ARG A 123 -4.90 11.86 0.90
C ARG A 123 -5.67 13.00 1.54
N ASP A 124 -6.82 12.71 2.16
CA ASP A 124 -7.61 13.72 2.87
C ASP A 124 -6.83 14.33 4.04
N TYR A 125 -6.04 13.53 4.77
CA TYR A 125 -5.11 14.05 5.78
C TYR A 125 -4.09 15.02 5.18
N LEU A 126 -3.38 14.59 4.14
CA LEU A 126 -2.33 15.34 3.48
C LEU A 126 -2.86 16.67 2.89
N GLU A 127 -4.05 16.65 2.27
CA GLU A 127 -4.73 17.85 1.78
C GLU A 127 -5.05 18.85 2.90
N ARG A 128 -5.55 18.38 4.06
CA ARG A 128 -5.81 19.24 5.23
C ARG A 128 -4.56 19.86 5.82
N GLN A 129 -3.40 19.19 5.69
CA GLN A 129 -2.10 19.76 6.09
C GLN A 129 -1.54 20.75 5.06
N GLY A 130 -2.26 21.05 3.97
CA GLY A 130 -1.75 21.89 2.88
C GLY A 130 -0.64 21.21 2.08
N ARG A 131 -0.50 19.89 2.20
CA ARG A 131 0.40 19.03 1.43
C ARG A 131 -0.45 18.15 0.51
N PRO A 132 -1.21 18.68 -0.47
CA PRO A 132 -1.95 17.80 -1.37
C PRO A 132 -0.99 16.75 -1.94
N PRO A 133 -1.44 15.49 -2.14
CA PRO A 133 -0.59 14.47 -2.75
C PRO A 133 0.02 15.09 -4.00
N ALA A 134 1.35 14.96 -4.12
CA ALA A 134 2.08 15.63 -5.18
C ALA A 134 1.37 15.33 -6.51
N MET A 135 1.01 16.37 -7.26
CA MET A 135 0.50 16.21 -8.62
C MET A 135 1.50 15.31 -9.35
N ASP A 136 1.06 14.08 -9.63
CA ASP A 136 1.94 13.04 -10.16
C ASP A 136 2.54 13.54 -11.47
N ILE A 137 3.87 13.51 -11.56
CA ILE A 137 4.57 14.17 -12.65
C ILE A 137 4.30 13.37 -13.91
N LEU A 138 3.78 14.02 -14.95
CA LEU A 138 3.59 13.37 -16.24
C LEU A 138 4.93 13.25 -16.96
N VAL A 139 5.57 12.10 -16.79
CA VAL A 139 6.86 11.75 -17.40
C VAL A 139 6.68 11.44 -18.88
N CYS A 140 5.85 10.45 -19.23
CA CYS A 140 5.54 10.13 -20.63
C CYS A 140 4.30 10.90 -21.10
N ARG A 141 4.51 12.15 -21.53
CA ARG A 141 3.41 13.00 -22.02
C ARG A 141 2.62 12.43 -23.20
N CYS A 142 3.26 11.72 -24.13
CA CYS A 142 2.57 11.20 -25.31
C CYS A 142 1.71 9.96 -25.02
N MET A 143 2.11 9.14 -24.04
CA MET A 143 1.36 7.94 -23.64
C MET A 143 0.50 8.17 -22.39
N GLY A 144 0.59 9.35 -21.77
CA GLY A 144 -0.18 9.66 -20.56
C GLY A 144 0.36 8.98 -19.30
N VAL A 145 1.62 8.54 -19.27
CA VAL A 145 2.19 7.76 -18.15
C VAL A 145 2.91 8.68 -17.17
N THR A 146 2.57 8.56 -15.89
CA THR A 146 3.12 9.37 -14.81
C THR A 146 4.31 8.73 -14.11
N GLU A 147 5.02 9.50 -13.30
CA GLU A 147 6.19 9.05 -12.53
C GLU A 147 5.82 7.89 -11.60
N SER A 148 4.70 7.98 -10.89
CA SER A 148 4.28 6.92 -9.96
C SER A 148 4.02 5.59 -10.66
N VAL A 149 3.42 5.62 -11.87
CA VAL A 149 3.23 4.40 -12.68
C VAL A 149 4.56 3.80 -13.11
N ILE A 150 5.53 4.63 -13.51
CA ILE A 150 6.88 4.16 -13.88
C ILE A 150 7.61 3.58 -12.66
N ARG A 151 7.55 4.25 -11.50
CA ARG A 151 8.17 3.76 -10.26
C ARG A 151 7.57 2.44 -9.80
N ALA A 152 6.25 2.31 -9.84
CA ALA A 152 5.56 1.06 -9.52
C ALA A 152 5.98 -0.07 -10.47
N ALA A 153 6.01 0.20 -11.79
CA ALA A 153 6.47 -0.76 -12.78
C ALA A 153 7.91 -1.24 -12.51
N ILE A 154 8.83 -0.32 -12.18
CA ILE A 154 10.21 -0.65 -11.83
C ILE A 154 10.27 -1.54 -10.58
N ALA A 155 9.53 -1.18 -9.53
CA ALA A 155 9.55 -1.91 -8.26
C ALA A 155 8.92 -3.30 -8.36
N GLU A 156 7.74 -3.41 -8.98
CA GLU A 156 7.01 -4.67 -9.12
C GLU A 156 7.66 -5.62 -10.13
N GLY A 157 8.14 -5.07 -11.25
CA GLY A 157 8.72 -5.84 -12.34
C GLY A 157 10.22 -6.08 -12.20
N GLY A 158 10.89 -5.44 -11.23
CA GLY A 158 12.35 -5.47 -11.10
C GLY A 158 13.05 -4.94 -12.35
N LEU A 159 12.47 -3.94 -13.02
CA LEU A 159 12.87 -3.47 -14.34
C LEU A 159 14.21 -2.72 -14.26
N ARG A 160 15.06 -2.91 -15.26
CA ARG A 160 16.44 -2.41 -15.31
C ARG A 160 16.73 -1.51 -16.50
N THR A 161 15.88 -1.53 -17.53
CA THR A 161 16.08 -0.74 -18.75
C THR A 161 14.82 0.01 -19.16
N VAL A 162 14.98 1.11 -19.90
CA VAL A 162 13.87 1.91 -20.43
C VAL A 162 12.95 1.05 -21.31
N GLU A 163 13.49 0.12 -22.08
CA GLU A 163 12.70 -0.79 -22.93
C GLU A 163 11.83 -1.72 -22.09
N GLN A 164 12.34 -2.21 -20.95
CA GLN A 164 11.56 -3.04 -20.03
C GLN A 164 10.42 -2.24 -19.39
N VAL A 165 10.68 -0.98 -19.02
CA VAL A 165 9.64 -0.06 -18.54
C VAL A 165 8.57 0.15 -19.61
N GLY A 166 8.97 0.42 -20.85
CA GLY A 166 8.04 0.58 -21.97
C GLY A 166 7.23 -0.67 -22.27
N ALA A 167 7.83 -1.86 -22.18
CA ALA A 167 7.11 -3.11 -22.36
C ALA A 167 6.10 -3.40 -21.22
N TYR A 168 6.31 -2.83 -20.03
CA TYR A 168 5.46 -3.08 -18.86
C TYR A 168 4.30 -2.08 -18.75
N CYS A 169 4.56 -0.78 -18.96
CA CYS A 169 3.57 0.29 -18.75
C CYS A 169 3.41 1.25 -19.94
N ASP A 170 3.84 0.86 -21.13
CA ASP A 170 3.77 1.62 -22.39
C ASP A 170 4.58 2.93 -22.44
N ALA A 171 5.25 3.31 -21.34
CA ALA A 171 6.06 4.52 -21.27
C ALA A 171 7.24 4.48 -22.26
N GLY A 172 7.37 5.51 -23.09
CA GLY A 172 8.49 5.63 -24.02
C GLY A 172 8.33 4.87 -25.35
N LEU A 173 7.22 4.16 -25.59
CA LEU A 173 6.95 3.47 -26.87
C LEU A 173 6.53 4.43 -28.01
N GLY A 174 6.17 5.66 -27.68
CA GLY A 174 5.76 6.70 -28.64
C GLY A 174 6.93 7.57 -29.12
N CYS A 175 6.94 8.84 -28.71
CA CYS A 175 7.92 9.83 -29.20
C CYS A 175 9.32 9.72 -28.57
N SER A 176 9.54 8.80 -27.63
CA SER A 176 10.81 8.59 -26.89
C SER A 176 11.38 9.79 -26.11
N SER A 177 10.68 10.93 -26.06
CA SER A 177 11.17 12.15 -25.37
C SER A 177 11.37 12.00 -23.86
N CYS A 178 10.75 11.00 -23.24
CA CYS A 178 10.81 10.71 -21.81
C CYS A 178 11.89 9.66 -21.44
N HIS A 179 12.61 9.10 -22.41
CA HIS A 179 13.64 8.08 -22.15
C HIS A 179 14.71 8.55 -21.14
N PRO A 180 15.23 9.79 -21.20
CA PRO A 180 16.19 10.26 -20.19
C PRO A 180 15.59 10.30 -18.78
N ASP A 181 14.34 10.77 -18.66
CA ASP A 181 13.64 10.85 -17.38
C ASP A 181 13.37 9.44 -16.81
N ILE A 182 12.97 8.49 -17.65
CA ILE A 182 12.78 7.09 -17.26
C ILE A 182 14.10 6.46 -16.80
N GLN A 183 15.20 6.75 -17.50
CA GLN A 183 16.53 6.27 -17.12
C GLN A 183 16.95 6.83 -15.75
N GLU A 184 16.72 8.11 -15.49
CA GLU A 184 16.99 8.72 -14.18
C GLU A 184 16.19 8.05 -13.06
N LEU A 185 14.90 7.73 -13.30
CA LEU A 185 14.07 7.01 -12.32
C LEU A 185 14.60 5.61 -12.01
N LEU A 186 15.06 4.88 -13.02
CA LEU A 186 15.72 3.58 -12.87
C LEU A 186 17.00 3.72 -12.04
N ASP A 187 17.85 4.68 -12.38
CA ASP A 187 19.14 4.90 -11.71
C ASP A 187 18.92 5.25 -10.22
N ILE A 188 17.99 6.14 -9.91
CA ILE A 188 17.63 6.51 -8.55
C ILE A 188 17.12 5.30 -7.76
N TYR A 189 16.23 4.50 -8.35
CA TYR A 189 15.65 3.34 -7.67
C TYR A 189 16.73 2.30 -7.30
N TRP A 190 17.60 1.98 -8.26
CA TRP A 190 18.64 0.97 -8.04
C TRP A 190 19.82 1.48 -7.21
N ALA A 191 20.13 2.79 -7.23
CA ALA A 191 21.13 3.37 -6.35
C ALA A 191 20.71 3.28 -4.87
N LYS A 192 19.44 3.58 -4.55
CA LYS A 192 18.91 3.44 -3.18
C LYS A 192 19.03 2.01 -2.67
N ARG A 193 18.71 1.03 -3.50
CA ARG A 193 18.72 -0.38 -3.13
C ARG A 193 20.13 -0.97 -2.95
N HIS A 194 21.15 -0.38 -3.56
CA HIS A 194 22.55 -0.77 -3.29
C HIS A 194 22.98 -0.25 -1.91
N ASN A 195 22.63 0.98 -1.56
CA ASN A 195 22.98 1.54 -0.24
C ASN A 195 22.30 0.81 0.92
N GLU A 196 21.06 0.31 0.75
CA GLU A 196 20.38 -0.49 1.78
C GLU A 196 20.96 -1.91 1.97
N ALA A 197 21.70 -2.43 0.99
CA ALA A 197 22.33 -3.75 1.07
C ALA A 197 23.72 -3.72 1.74
N ASP A 198 24.33 -2.53 1.87
CA ASP A 198 25.67 -2.35 2.43
C ASP A 198 25.66 -2.13 3.97
N ASP A 199 24.49 -1.93 4.59
CA ASP A 199 24.35 -1.74 6.06
C ASP A 199 24.22 -3.06 6.86
N ASP A 200 24.17 -4.22 6.20
CA ASP A 200 23.99 -5.54 6.85
C ASP A 200 25.30 -6.35 7.04
N ASP A 201 26.48 -5.81 6.71
CA ASP A 201 27.78 -6.53 6.81
C ASP A 201 28.82 -5.82 7.71
N ASP A 202 28.41 -5.37 8.91
CA ASP A 202 29.34 -5.09 10.02
C ASP A 202 29.17 -6.10 11.16
N SER A 203 29.53 -7.34 10.89
CA SER A 203 29.96 -8.29 11.93
C SER A 203 31.46 -8.52 11.79
N GLY A 204 32.24 -7.45 12.00
CA GLY A 204 33.69 -7.52 12.07
C GLY A 204 34.16 -8.60 13.08
N PRO A 205 35.23 -9.35 12.76
CA PRO A 205 35.69 -10.41 13.63
C PRO A 205 36.24 -9.82 14.93
N ILE A 206 35.63 -10.20 16.05
CA ILE A 206 36.16 -9.93 17.39
C ILE A 206 37.51 -10.63 17.49
N ALA A 207 38.57 -9.82 17.49
CA ALA A 207 39.90 -10.25 17.89
C ALA A 207 39.83 -10.80 19.32
N GLY A 208 40.23 -12.06 19.49
CA GLY A 208 40.36 -12.73 20.79
C GLY A 208 41.73 -13.37 20.89
N GLU A 209 42.67 -12.61 21.45
CA GLU A 209 43.91 -13.10 22.03
C GLU A 209 43.61 -14.08 23.18
N ALA A 210 44.24 -15.27 23.15
CA ALA A 210 44.82 -15.99 24.30
C ALA A 210 45.47 -17.31 23.83
#